data_AF-A0A0M9A8Q1-F1
#
_entry.id   AF-A0A0M9A8Q1-F1
#
_cell.length_a   1.000
_cell.length_b   1.000
_cell.length_c   1.000
_cell.angle_alpha   90.00
_cell.angle_beta   90.00
_cell.angle_gamma   90.00
#
_symmetry.space_group_name_H-M   'P 1'
#
loop_
_entity.id
_entity.type
_entity.pdbx_description
1 polymer ?
#
loop_
_entity_poly.entity_id
_entity_poly.type
_entity_poly.pdbx_seq_one_letter_code
_entity_poly.pdbx_strand_id
1 'polypeptide(L)'
;MEKKLLIYNKAENNAEYKYWYCEKCISYTCKPTQHCIFCKKCFHFRDHHCFFLGACILRQNIGNFILFCFYTSLTCVYSLCTLGPYLYDNINRVIRTDTDSSNIFLNFCFPVALIRLLHSRENTYILLVTMFDILVSILCICLVYATWKLHSCITGKQRYANLSGKQTLREIFGSYGLSNIIFPYNGLIGTRDLNGKYELKQI
;
A
#
# COMPACT_ATOMS: atom_id res chain seq x y z
N MET A 1 -30.53 21.86 7.95
CA MET A 1 -30.53 22.37 6.56
C MET A 1 -29.20 22.00 5.93
N GLU A 2 -29.18 21.08 4.97
CA GLU A 2 -28.14 21.08 3.93
C GLU A 2 -28.60 20.23 2.74
N LYS A 3 -28.74 20.91 1.61
CA LYS A 3 -29.39 20.42 0.39
C LYS A 3 -28.50 19.37 -0.28
N LYS A 4 -28.88 18.08 -0.19
CA LYS A 4 -28.47 17.07 -1.17
C LYS A 4 -29.16 17.39 -2.50
N LEU A 5 -28.59 18.28 -3.31
CA LEU A 5 -28.97 18.36 -4.72
C LEU A 5 -28.33 17.18 -5.45
N LEU A 6 -29.14 16.15 -5.72
CA LEU A 6 -28.79 15.06 -6.62
C LEU A 6 -29.07 15.53 -8.04
N ILE A 7 -28.07 16.11 -8.70
CA ILE A 7 -28.16 16.37 -10.14
C ILE A 7 -27.92 15.03 -10.84
N TYR A 8 -28.90 14.58 -11.61
CA TYR A 8 -28.87 13.36 -12.39
C TYR A 8 -28.62 13.72 -13.85
N ASN A 9 -27.44 13.38 -14.39
CA ASN A 9 -27.20 13.47 -15.82
C ASN A 9 -27.18 12.06 -16.40
N LYS A 10 -28.20 11.74 -17.20
CA LYS A 10 -28.31 10.51 -17.99
C LYS A 10 -27.41 10.67 -19.22
N ALA A 11 -26.13 10.34 -19.09
CA ALA A 11 -25.23 10.24 -20.24
C ALA A 11 -25.43 8.87 -20.91
N GLU A 12 -25.43 8.86 -22.24
CA GLU A 12 -25.51 7.68 -23.09
C GLU A 12 -24.47 6.64 -22.64
N ASN A 13 -24.93 5.41 -22.38
CA ASN A 13 -24.28 4.34 -21.60
C ASN A 13 -24.58 4.34 -20.08
N ASN A 14 -25.86 4.15 -19.70
CA ASN A 14 -26.38 3.49 -18.47
C ASN A 14 -25.58 3.54 -17.13
N ALA A 15 -24.77 4.57 -16.89
CA ALA A 15 -24.06 4.78 -15.64
C ALA A 15 -24.61 6.02 -14.96
N GLU A 16 -25.33 5.81 -13.87
CA GLU A 16 -25.97 6.85 -13.06
C GLU A 16 -24.91 7.58 -12.22
N TYR A 17 -24.40 8.72 -12.71
CA TYR A 17 -23.39 9.50 -12.00
C TYR A 17 -24.02 10.36 -10.90
N LYS A 18 -23.76 10.00 -9.64
CA LYS A 18 -24.18 10.78 -8.47
C LYS A 18 -23.17 11.88 -8.16
N TYR A 19 -23.60 13.14 -8.20
CA TYR A 19 -22.76 14.29 -7.84
C TYR A 19 -22.87 14.65 -6.35
N TRP A 20 -21.82 15.26 -5.82
CA TRP A 20 -21.79 15.85 -4.48
C TRP A 20 -20.86 17.08 -4.45
N TYR A 21 -21.13 18.01 -3.54
CA TYR A 21 -20.34 19.23 -3.41
C TYR A 21 -19.27 19.08 -2.34
N CYS A 22 -18.01 19.36 -2.69
CA CYS A 22 -16.92 19.38 -1.73
C CYS A 22 -16.72 20.81 -1.20
N GLU A 23 -17.07 21.05 0.06
CA GLU A 23 -16.90 22.34 0.73
C GLU A 23 -15.43 22.78 0.79
N LYS A 24 -14.50 21.85 1.03
CA LYS A 24 -13.07 22.15 1.17
C LYS A 24 -12.40 22.58 -0.14
N CYS A 25 -12.91 22.08 -1.28
CA CYS A 25 -12.41 22.45 -2.60
C CYS A 25 -13.33 23.43 -3.33
N ILE A 26 -14.48 23.78 -2.74
CA ILE A 26 -15.49 24.68 -3.30
C ILE A 26 -15.90 24.23 -4.72
N SER A 27 -16.07 22.91 -4.90
CA SER A 27 -16.26 22.31 -6.23
C SER A 27 -17.28 21.18 -6.20
N TYR A 28 -18.16 21.11 -7.21
CA TYR A 28 -18.98 19.94 -7.46
C TYR A 28 -18.13 18.80 -8.04
N THR A 29 -18.28 17.61 -7.49
CA THR A 29 -17.53 16.42 -7.90
C THR A 29 -18.46 15.22 -8.08
N CYS A 30 -18.17 14.36 -9.04
CA CYS A 30 -18.91 13.12 -9.25
C CYS A 30 -18.41 12.03 -8.29
N LYS A 31 -19.30 11.17 -7.79
CA LYS A 31 -18.90 9.92 -7.12
C LYS A 31 -18.18 9.03 -8.14
N PRO A 32 -17.06 8.39 -7.77
CA PRO A 32 -16.57 8.14 -6.41
C PRO A 32 -15.41 9.07 -5.99
N THR A 33 -15.36 10.31 -6.50
CA THR A 33 -14.35 11.29 -6.08
C THR A 33 -14.41 11.55 -4.58
N GLN A 34 -13.24 11.58 -3.94
CA GLN A 34 -13.09 11.79 -2.50
C GLN A 34 -12.01 12.82 -2.21
N HIS A 35 -12.28 13.68 -1.23
CA HIS A 35 -11.33 14.68 -0.76
C HIS A 35 -10.25 14.07 0.14
N CYS A 36 -8.98 14.38 -0.13
CA CYS A 36 -7.88 14.09 0.77
C CYS A 36 -7.68 15.22 1.78
N ILE A 37 -7.73 14.91 3.07
CA ILE A 37 -7.38 15.92 4.09
C ILE A 37 -5.89 16.27 4.02
N PHE A 38 -5.02 15.26 3.89
CA PHE A 38 -3.56 15.44 3.84
C PHE A 38 -3.10 16.21 2.59
N CYS A 39 -3.52 15.80 1.39
CA CYS A 39 -3.17 16.48 0.14
C CYS A 39 -4.04 17.72 -0.18
N LYS A 40 -5.08 18.01 0.61
CA LYS A 40 -6.04 19.12 0.41
C LYS A 40 -6.65 19.18 -1.00
N LYS A 41 -6.85 18.02 -1.63
CA LYS A 41 -7.34 17.91 -3.02
C LYS A 41 -8.32 16.74 -3.18
N CYS A 42 -9.29 16.90 -4.07
CA CYS A 42 -10.20 15.84 -4.49
C CYS A 42 -9.55 14.93 -5.54
N PHE A 43 -9.65 13.61 -5.33
CA PHE A 43 -9.11 12.60 -6.25
C PHE A 43 -10.22 11.65 -6.70
N HIS A 44 -10.30 11.43 -8.02
CA HIS A 44 -11.24 10.48 -8.62
C HIS A 44 -10.72 9.05 -8.42
N PHE A 45 -11.59 8.10 -8.06
CA PHE A 45 -11.21 6.71 -7.72
C PHE A 45 -10.06 6.62 -6.70
N ARG A 46 -10.12 7.46 -5.67
CA ARG A 46 -9.21 7.41 -4.53
C ARG A 46 -9.39 6.10 -3.75
N ASP A 47 -8.30 5.43 -3.43
CA ASP A 47 -8.27 4.30 -2.51
C ASP A 47 -7.94 4.78 -1.09
N HIS A 48 -6.72 5.26 -0.87
CA HIS A 48 -6.26 5.79 0.41
C HIS A 48 -5.14 6.83 0.23
N HIS A 49 -4.80 7.55 1.30
CA HIS A 49 -3.55 8.32 1.37
C HIS A 49 -2.53 7.43 2.07
N CYS A 50 -1.45 7.09 1.38
CA CYS A 50 -0.40 6.26 1.94
C CYS A 50 0.60 7.17 2.64
N PHE A 51 0.72 7.02 3.97
CA PHE A 51 1.68 7.79 4.76
C PHE A 51 3.13 7.50 4.33
N PHE A 52 3.45 6.24 4.06
CA PHE A 52 4.80 5.81 3.66
C PHE A 52 5.26 6.42 2.34
N LEU A 53 4.34 6.63 1.39
CA LEU A 53 4.65 7.25 0.10
C LEU A 53 4.42 8.76 0.11
N GLY A 54 3.86 9.33 1.18
CA GLY A 54 3.44 10.73 1.23
C GLY A 54 2.42 11.12 0.15
N ALA A 55 1.74 10.15 -0.46
CA ALA A 55 0.96 10.34 -1.68
C ALA A 55 -0.39 9.63 -1.63
N CYS A 56 -1.36 10.14 -2.40
CA CYS A 56 -2.62 9.45 -2.61
C CYS A 56 -2.47 8.29 -3.59
N ILE A 57 -3.05 7.16 -3.23
CA ILE A 57 -3.18 5.99 -4.07
C ILE A 57 -4.57 6.02 -4.70
N LEU A 58 -4.58 6.00 -6.02
CA LEU A 58 -5.71 6.05 -6.90
C LEU A 58 -5.74 4.76 -7.71
N ARG A 59 -6.88 4.50 -8.36
CA ARG A 59 -6.99 3.42 -9.34
C ARG A 59 -5.88 3.43 -10.42
N GLN A 60 -5.41 4.62 -10.80
CA GLN A 60 -4.43 4.78 -11.88
C GLN A 60 -3.00 4.42 -11.48
N ASN A 61 -2.61 4.65 -10.21
CA ASN A 61 -1.27 4.36 -9.68
C ASN A 61 -1.27 3.18 -8.69
N ILE A 62 -2.38 2.42 -8.60
CA ILE A 62 -2.50 1.24 -7.73
C ILE A 62 -1.46 0.16 -8.08
N GLY A 63 -1.10 0.03 -9.37
CA GLY A 63 -0.02 -0.87 -9.80
C GLY A 63 1.32 -0.50 -9.20
N ASN A 64 1.67 0.78 -9.19
CA ASN A 64 2.92 1.27 -8.59
C ASN A 64 2.96 1.00 -7.08
N PHE A 65 1.81 1.12 -6.40
CA PHE A 65 1.69 0.79 -4.99
C PHE A 65 1.90 -0.71 -4.72
N ILE A 66 1.32 -1.59 -5.55
CA ILE A 66 1.53 -3.05 -5.44
C ILE A 66 3.02 -3.39 -5.67
N LEU A 67 3.66 -2.76 -6.66
CA LEU A 67 5.10 -2.93 -6.92
C LEU A 67 5.95 -2.43 -5.76
N PHE A 68 5.61 -1.29 -5.17
CA PHE A 68 6.29 -0.78 -3.98
C PHE A 68 6.28 -1.82 -2.84
N CYS A 69 5.12 -2.42 -2.54
CA CYS A 69 5.05 -3.49 -1.54
C CYS A 69 5.88 -4.72 -1.94
N PHE A 70 5.85 -5.13 -3.21
CA PHE A 70 6.62 -6.26 -3.71
C PHE A 70 8.14 -6.06 -3.60
N TYR A 71 8.67 -4.91 -4.05
CA TYR A 71 10.10 -4.60 -3.94
C TYR A 71 10.54 -4.40 -2.48
N THR A 72 9.66 -3.87 -1.63
CA THR A 72 9.91 -3.79 -0.18
C THR A 72 10.06 -5.19 0.41
N SER A 73 9.18 -6.12 0.05
CA SER A 73 9.29 -7.53 0.44
C SER A 73 10.60 -8.15 -0.04
N LEU A 74 10.99 -7.93 -1.30
CA LEU A 74 12.26 -8.45 -1.83
C LEU A 74 13.47 -7.89 -1.08
N THR A 75 13.44 -6.59 -0.75
CA THR A 75 14.50 -5.94 0.04
C THR A 75 14.57 -6.52 1.45
N CYS A 76 13.42 -6.82 2.07
CA CYS A 76 13.38 -7.49 3.37
C CYS A 76 13.95 -8.91 3.29
N VAL A 77 13.61 -9.69 2.27
CA VAL A 77 14.18 -11.04 2.07
C VAL A 77 15.70 -10.97 1.90
N TYR A 78 16.19 -10.06 1.05
CA TYR A 78 17.63 -9.85 0.87
C TYR A 78 18.32 -9.50 2.20
N SER A 79 17.73 -8.55 2.94
CA SER A 79 18.25 -8.13 4.25
C SER A 79 18.26 -9.30 5.25
N LEU A 80 17.19 -10.12 5.29
CA LEU A 80 17.11 -11.31 6.14
C LEU A 80 18.15 -12.38 5.76
N CYS A 81 18.42 -12.59 4.47
CA CYS A 81 19.47 -13.50 4.02
C CYS A 81 20.86 -13.03 4.45
N THR A 82 21.09 -11.71 4.49
CA THR A 82 22.36 -11.16 5.00
C THR A 82 22.45 -11.19 6.52
N LEU A 83 21.36 -10.91 7.23
CA LEU A 83 21.30 -10.82 8.69
C LEU A 83 21.26 -12.19 9.38
N GLY A 84 20.61 -13.17 8.74
CA GLY A 84 20.34 -14.50 9.29
C GLY A 84 21.61 -15.24 9.76
N PRO A 85 22.69 -15.30 8.97
CA PRO A 85 23.95 -15.92 9.40
C PRO A 85 24.54 -15.25 10.65
N TYR A 86 24.56 -13.92 10.72
CA TYR A 86 25.05 -13.20 11.90
C TYR A 86 24.20 -13.49 13.15
N LEU A 87 22.87 -13.60 12.97
CA LEU A 87 21.97 -13.96 14.06
C LEU A 87 22.20 -15.41 14.52
N TYR A 88 22.42 -16.33 13.59
CA TYR A 88 22.70 -17.74 13.88
C TYR A 88 23.99 -17.89 14.70
N ASP A 89 25.07 -17.20 14.32
CA ASP A 89 26.35 -17.27 15.05
C ASP A 89 26.23 -16.73 16.49
N ASN A 90 25.29 -15.80 16.72
CA ASN A 90 25.05 -15.19 18.03
C ASN A 90 23.88 -15.84 18.79
N ILE A 91 23.24 -16.88 18.25
CA ILE A 91 22.00 -17.45 18.81
C ILE A 91 22.20 -17.99 20.22
N ASN A 92 23.38 -18.57 20.51
CA ASN A 92 23.72 -19.07 21.83
C ASN A 92 23.78 -17.95 22.88
N ARG A 93 24.15 -16.74 22.49
CA ARG A 93 24.17 -15.56 23.39
C ARG A 93 22.76 -15.04 23.64
N VAL A 94 21.91 -15.08 22.61
CA VAL A 94 20.49 -14.70 22.68
C VAL A 94 19.69 -15.67 23.57
N ILE A 95 19.97 -16.97 23.47
CA ILE A 95 19.28 -18.01 24.26
C ILE A 95 19.74 -18.00 25.72
N ARG A 96 21.05 -17.77 25.97
CA ARG A 96 21.64 -17.87 27.32
C ARG A 96 21.18 -16.77 28.29
N THR A 97 20.63 -15.66 27.81
CA THR A 97 20.10 -14.60 28.68
C THR A 97 18.80 -14.96 29.40
N ASP A 98 18.04 -15.97 28.96
CA ASP A 98 16.75 -16.32 29.57
C ASP A 98 16.72 -17.83 29.89
N THR A 99 16.85 -18.18 31.17
CA THR A 99 16.93 -19.57 31.69
C THR A 99 15.61 -20.36 31.67
N ASP A 100 14.54 -19.84 31.06
CA ASP A 100 13.24 -20.50 31.02
C ASP A 100 12.80 -20.74 29.56
N SER A 101 12.64 -22.02 29.20
CA SER A 101 12.32 -22.51 27.84
C SER A 101 11.02 -21.96 27.24
N SER A 102 10.17 -21.31 28.04
CA SER A 102 8.96 -20.59 27.62
C SER A 102 9.24 -19.18 27.07
N ASN A 103 10.46 -18.63 27.24
CA ASN A 103 10.83 -17.27 26.83
C ASN A 103 11.40 -17.15 25.41
N ILE A 104 11.75 -18.25 24.75
CA ILE A 104 12.40 -18.19 23.43
C ILE A 104 11.45 -17.54 22.40
N PHE A 105 10.19 -17.96 22.35
CA PHE A 105 9.21 -17.36 21.44
C PHE A 105 8.90 -15.90 21.78
N LEU A 106 8.86 -15.55 23.08
CA LEU A 106 8.67 -14.17 23.53
C LEU A 106 9.86 -13.27 23.14
N ASN A 107 11.08 -13.82 23.06
CA ASN A 107 12.27 -13.07 22.62
C ASN A 107 12.24 -12.66 21.15
N PHE A 108 11.57 -13.43 20.30
CA PHE A 108 11.34 -13.12 18.88
C PHE A 108 9.98 -12.44 18.64
N CYS A 109 9.29 -12.06 19.71
CA CYS A 109 8.07 -11.29 19.63
C CYS A 109 8.44 -9.81 19.49
N PHE A 110 8.16 -9.21 18.33
CA PHE A 110 8.56 -7.83 18.01
C PHE A 110 8.31 -6.80 19.15
N PRO A 111 7.12 -6.73 19.78
CA PRO A 111 6.90 -5.78 20.88
C PRO A 111 7.82 -6.02 22.09
N VAL A 112 8.10 -7.28 22.44
CA VAL A 112 8.96 -7.64 23.56
C VAL A 112 10.41 -7.33 23.24
N ALA A 113 10.87 -7.70 22.04
CA ALA A 113 12.21 -7.41 21.55
C ALA A 113 12.47 -5.89 21.52
N LEU A 114 11.50 -5.10 21.05
CA LEU A 114 11.57 -3.63 21.04
C LEU A 114 11.63 -3.04 22.46
N ILE A 115 10.80 -3.50 23.39
CA ILE A 115 10.83 -3.03 24.79
C ILE A 115 12.19 -3.34 25.44
N ARG A 116 12.73 -4.55 25.21
CA ARG A 116 14.06 -4.95 25.69
C ARG A 116 15.16 -4.08 25.10
N LEU A 117 15.08 -3.71 23.82
CA LEU A 117 16.03 -2.79 23.19
C LEU A 117 15.97 -1.39 23.83
N LEU A 118 14.77 -0.86 24.06
CA LEU A 118 14.59 0.49 24.62
C LEU A 118 15.09 0.61 26.07
N HIS A 119 15.05 -0.47 26.85
CA HIS A 119 15.52 -0.49 28.24
C HIS A 119 16.99 -0.91 28.38
N SER A 120 17.53 -1.65 27.43
CA SER A 120 18.90 -2.15 27.48
C SER A 120 19.91 -1.06 27.07
N ARG A 121 20.86 -0.74 27.96
CA ARG A 121 21.88 0.29 27.68
C ARG A 121 22.99 -0.16 26.74
N GLU A 122 23.36 -1.43 26.73
CA GLU A 122 24.33 -1.98 25.77
C GLU A 122 24.05 -3.46 25.55
N ASN A 123 23.58 -3.85 24.36
CA ASN A 123 23.54 -5.25 23.90
C ASN A 123 23.35 -5.30 22.38
N THR A 124 24.45 -5.45 21.64
CA THR A 124 24.46 -5.54 20.15
C THR A 124 23.62 -6.68 19.61
N TYR A 125 23.48 -7.78 20.35
CA TYR A 125 22.65 -8.93 19.98
C TYR A 125 21.14 -8.66 20.12
N ILE A 126 20.72 -7.83 21.09
CA ILE A 126 19.30 -7.42 21.20
C ILE A 126 18.93 -6.58 19.99
N LEU A 127 19.80 -5.64 19.59
CA LEU A 127 19.63 -4.88 18.36
C LEU A 127 19.49 -5.81 17.14
N LEU A 128 20.35 -6.83 17.03
CA LEU A 128 20.30 -7.80 15.93
C LEU A 128 18.95 -8.55 15.86
N VAL A 129 18.45 -9.02 17.00
CA VAL A 129 17.14 -9.68 17.11
C VAL A 129 16.01 -8.71 16.74
N THR A 130 16.04 -7.48 17.24
CA THR A 130 15.00 -6.48 16.90
C THR A 130 14.98 -6.15 15.41
N MET A 131 16.15 -6.03 14.77
CA MET A 131 16.23 -5.77 13.32
C MET A 131 15.65 -6.95 12.53
N PHE A 132 15.94 -8.18 12.94
CA PHE A 132 15.37 -9.38 12.34
C PHE A 132 13.84 -9.39 12.45
N ASP A 133 13.30 -9.16 13.65
CA ASP A 133 11.86 -9.16 13.91
C ASP A 133 11.12 -8.06 13.13
N ILE A 134 11.72 -6.87 13.02
CA ILE A 134 11.19 -5.76 12.22
C ILE A 134 11.13 -6.15 10.74
N LEU A 135 12.20 -6.72 10.20
CA LEU A 135 12.27 -7.12 8.79
C LEU A 135 11.24 -8.22 8.47
N VAL A 136 11.09 -9.22 9.34
CA VAL A 136 10.05 -10.26 9.18
C VAL A 136 8.65 -9.65 9.25
N SER A 137 8.41 -8.74 10.19
CA SER A 137 7.11 -8.07 10.34
C SER A 137 6.75 -7.25 9.10
N ILE A 138 7.69 -6.44 8.58
CA ILE A 138 7.49 -5.64 7.37
C ILE A 138 7.25 -6.57 6.16
N LEU A 139 8.03 -7.63 6.01
CA LEU A 139 7.87 -8.61 4.93
C LEU A 139 6.45 -9.20 4.90
N CYS A 140 5.98 -9.67 6.05
CA CYS A 140 4.63 -10.25 6.19
C CYS A 140 3.54 -9.23 5.84
N ILE A 141 3.62 -8.01 6.40
CA ILE A 141 2.63 -6.95 6.15
C ILE A 141 2.61 -6.59 4.65
N CYS A 142 3.77 -6.39 4.03
CA CYS A 142 3.86 -6.01 2.62
C CYS A 142 3.34 -7.12 1.69
N LEU A 143 3.65 -8.40 1.96
CA LEU A 143 3.14 -9.52 1.16
C LEU A 143 1.62 -9.67 1.30
N VAL A 144 1.08 -9.60 2.51
CA VAL A 144 -0.36 -9.67 2.74
C VAL A 144 -1.07 -8.52 2.05
N TYR A 145 -0.57 -7.29 2.18
CA TYR A 145 -1.21 -6.13 1.58
C TYR A 145 -1.12 -6.13 0.06
N ALA A 146 0.03 -6.53 -0.52
CA ALA A 146 0.21 -6.64 -1.97
C ALA A 146 -0.71 -7.70 -2.57
N THR A 147 -0.75 -8.90 -1.99
CA THR A 147 -1.60 -10.00 -2.47
C THR A 147 -3.08 -9.67 -2.31
N TRP A 148 -3.49 -9.13 -1.15
CA TRP A 148 -4.85 -8.70 -0.90
C TRP A 148 -5.29 -7.62 -1.89
N LYS A 149 -4.46 -6.58 -2.11
CA LYS A 149 -4.81 -5.52 -3.05
C LYS A 149 -4.86 -5.99 -4.49
N LEU A 150 -3.91 -6.81 -4.93
CA LEU A 150 -3.93 -7.40 -6.26
C LEU A 150 -5.19 -8.25 -6.46
N HIS A 151 -5.52 -9.11 -5.50
CA HIS A 151 -6.73 -9.92 -5.53
C HIS A 151 -7.99 -9.04 -5.62
N SER A 152 -8.11 -8.00 -4.78
CA SER A 152 -9.25 -7.07 -4.83
C SER A 152 -9.39 -6.36 -6.18
N CYS A 153 -8.28 -6.02 -6.86
CA CYS A 153 -8.29 -5.39 -8.19
C CYS A 153 -8.80 -6.37 -9.26
N ILE A 154 -8.34 -7.62 -9.22
CA ILE A 154 -8.71 -8.65 -10.20
C ILE A 154 -10.17 -9.10 -9.99
N THR A 155 -10.62 -9.25 -8.76
CA THR A 155 -12.01 -9.63 -8.47
C THR A 155 -12.99 -8.48 -8.62
N GLY A 156 -12.50 -7.24 -8.78
CA GLY A 156 -13.32 -6.04 -8.83
C GLY A 156 -13.97 -5.68 -7.49
N LYS A 157 -13.49 -6.25 -6.37
CA LYS A 157 -13.98 -5.98 -5.00
C LYS A 157 -13.33 -4.71 -4.42
N GLN A 158 -13.20 -3.68 -5.24
CA GLN A 158 -12.66 -2.38 -4.82
C GLN A 158 -13.75 -1.51 -4.20
N ARG A 159 -13.36 -0.46 -3.47
CA ARG A 159 -14.29 0.49 -2.84
C ARG A 159 -15.27 1.15 -3.82
N TYR A 160 -14.93 1.13 -5.11
CA TYR A 160 -15.70 1.68 -6.23
C TYR A 160 -16.14 0.60 -7.24
N ALA A 161 -16.31 -0.65 -6.80
CA ALA A 161 -16.69 -1.81 -7.61
C ALA A 161 -17.85 -1.54 -8.58
N ASN A 162 -18.92 -0.90 -8.09
CA ASN A 162 -20.15 -0.65 -8.83
C ASN A 162 -19.99 0.27 -10.05
N LEU A 163 -18.89 1.03 -10.15
CA LEU A 163 -18.65 1.95 -11.27
C LEU A 163 -17.56 1.46 -12.24
N SER A 164 -16.70 0.56 -11.79
CA SER A 164 -15.43 0.27 -12.46
C SER A 164 -15.30 -1.17 -12.94
N GLY A 165 -15.98 -2.11 -12.28
CA GLY A 165 -15.77 -3.54 -12.51
C GLY A 165 -14.35 -4.02 -12.19
N LYS A 166 -13.99 -5.18 -12.74
CA LYS A 166 -12.69 -5.85 -12.59
C LYS A 166 -11.61 -5.12 -13.39
N GLN A 167 -10.38 -5.08 -12.87
CA GLN A 167 -9.23 -4.53 -13.61
C GLN A 167 -8.40 -5.66 -14.21
N THR A 168 -8.00 -5.51 -15.47
CA THR A 168 -7.06 -6.43 -16.10
C THR A 168 -5.64 -6.18 -15.60
N LEU A 169 -4.76 -7.19 -15.64
CA LEU A 169 -3.35 -7.02 -15.28
C LEU A 169 -2.66 -5.93 -16.11
N ARG A 170 -3.06 -5.79 -17.38
CA ARG A 170 -2.57 -4.72 -18.28
C ARG A 170 -3.01 -3.32 -17.81
N GLU A 171 -4.20 -3.18 -17.23
CA GLU A 171 -4.61 -1.91 -16.62
C GLU A 171 -3.83 -1.60 -15.35
N ILE A 172 -3.55 -2.60 -14.53
CA ILE A 172 -2.85 -2.44 -13.25
C ILE A 172 -1.38 -2.11 -13.50
N PHE A 173 -0.65 -2.99 -14.18
CA PHE A 173 0.80 -2.90 -14.38
C PHE A 173 1.20 -2.22 -15.68
N GLY A 174 0.28 -1.97 -16.62
CA GLY A 174 0.59 -1.33 -17.89
C GLY A 174 0.77 -2.30 -19.06
N SER A 175 1.12 -1.75 -20.22
CA SER A 175 1.23 -2.45 -21.50
C SER A 175 2.26 -3.58 -21.51
N TYR A 176 3.31 -3.48 -20.70
CA TYR A 176 4.39 -4.47 -20.64
C TYR A 176 4.12 -5.64 -19.66
N GLY A 177 2.93 -5.72 -19.06
CA GLY A 177 2.52 -6.88 -18.25
C GLY A 177 3.49 -7.23 -17.13
N LEU A 178 3.99 -8.47 -17.11
CA LEU A 178 4.95 -8.98 -16.11
C LEU A 178 6.33 -8.34 -16.22
N SER A 179 6.76 -7.92 -17.41
CA SER A 179 8.06 -7.22 -17.56
C SER A 179 8.05 -5.89 -16.80
N ASN A 180 6.88 -5.28 -16.63
CA ASN A 180 6.70 -4.07 -15.82
C ASN A 180 6.81 -4.33 -14.29
N ILE A 181 6.80 -5.60 -13.87
CA ILE A 181 7.05 -6.03 -12.48
C ILE A 181 8.54 -6.07 -12.17
N ILE A 182 9.38 -6.40 -13.15
CA ILE A 182 10.83 -6.45 -12.99
C ILE A 182 11.44 -5.06 -13.17
N PHE A 183 10.89 -4.26 -14.09
CA PHE A 183 11.33 -2.90 -14.34
C PHE A 183 10.14 -2.02 -14.76
N PRO A 184 9.82 -0.91 -14.06
CA PRO A 184 8.63 -0.10 -14.34
C PRO A 184 8.82 0.79 -15.58
N TYR A 185 8.90 0.18 -16.77
CA TYR A 185 9.00 0.84 -18.08
C TYR A 185 7.94 1.92 -18.28
N ASN A 186 6.70 1.69 -17.86
CA ASN A 186 5.63 2.70 -17.95
C ASN A 186 5.80 3.91 -17.03
N GLY A 187 6.72 3.87 -16.06
CA GLY A 187 7.10 5.06 -15.28
C GLY A 187 8.27 5.83 -15.90
N LEU A 188 9.05 5.18 -16.79
CA LEU A 188 10.31 5.71 -17.32
C LEU A 188 10.24 6.10 -18.81
N ILE A 189 9.46 5.38 -19.63
CA ILE A 189 9.50 5.51 -21.10
C ILE A 189 8.16 5.99 -21.69
N GLY A 190 7.04 5.78 -21.01
CA GLY A 190 5.72 6.12 -21.56
C GLY A 190 4.84 6.81 -20.54
N THR A 191 4.40 8.04 -20.84
CA THR A 191 3.26 8.64 -20.14
C THR A 191 2.05 7.76 -20.37
N ARG A 192 1.43 7.22 -19.31
CA ARG A 192 0.10 6.60 -19.42
C ARG A 192 -0.82 7.67 -20.01
N ASP A 193 -1.30 7.48 -21.23
CA ASP A 193 -2.16 8.46 -21.89
C ASP A 193 -3.42 8.65 -21.05
N LEU A 194 -3.52 9.83 -20.42
CA LEU A 194 -4.58 10.23 -19.50
C LEU A 194 -5.77 10.84 -20.27
N ASN A 195 -5.59 11.19 -21.54
CA ASN A 195 -6.46 12.14 -22.25
C ASN A 195 -7.85 11.60 -22.64
N GLY A 196 -8.16 10.32 -22.41
CA GLY A 196 -9.39 9.73 -22.94
C GLY A 196 -10.52 9.47 -21.96
N LYS A 197 -10.25 9.25 -20.66
CA LYS A 197 -11.23 8.57 -19.78
C LYS A 197 -11.54 9.22 -18.44
N TYR A 198 -10.74 10.17 -17.97
CA TYR A 198 -10.86 10.69 -16.60
C TYR A 198 -10.64 12.20 -16.47
N GLU A 199 -10.68 12.96 -17.56
CA GLU A 199 -10.88 14.40 -17.42
C GLU A 199 -12.25 14.61 -16.78
N LEU A 200 -12.25 15.13 -15.54
CA LEU A 200 -13.44 15.80 -15.04
C LEU A 200 -13.67 16.93 -16.01
N LYS A 201 -14.66 16.76 -16.89
CA LYS A 201 -15.14 17.80 -17.81
C LYS A 201 -15.22 19.08 -16.98
N GLN A 202 -14.32 20.02 -17.26
CA GLN A 202 -14.44 21.35 -16.67
C GLN A 202 -15.79 21.88 -17.13
N ILE A 203 -16.64 22.21 -16.16
CA ILE A 203 -17.95 22.81 -16.40
C ILE A 203 -17.70 24.24 -16.86
#